data_AF-A0A8S2QGU9-F1
#
_entry.id   AF-A0A8S2QGU9-F1
#
_cell.length_a   1.000
_cell.length_b   1.000
_cell.length_c   1.000
_cell.angle_alpha   90.00
_cell.angle_beta   90.00
_cell.angle_gamma   90.00
#
_symmetry.space_group_name_H-M   'P 1'
#
loop_
_entity.id
_entity.type
_entity.pdbx_description
1 polymer ?
#
loop_
_entity_poly.entity_id
_entity_poly.type
_entity_poly.pdbx_seq_one_letter_code
_entity_poly.pdbx_strand_id
1 'polypeptide(L)'
;MRPPEQLQKDSNNQHQPKKQSDKNLFKSDVWNESHEFKSNPQRPFYFSNRYTFATALIMSLLICGICLAVVVTLWLTSGSTETYSSAGIALLLMSSSTIISSTSTTLIIAKIITSTATVATRTITYSQNFTFGLTATAQCTAWTSFVTQLIVQPYILLTMSGTFNPIGVSVTNTTVIANIALALRTSTRYGPVTSNSLSWAVGLCGPSYELSASGTTCMCTSPGYAIRPCLTNQNYGGINTTTCYGPTQTMTVIFQY
;
A
#
# COMPACT_ATOMS: atom_id res chain seq x y z
N MET A 1 -38.82 56.80 6.46
CA MET A 1 -39.89 56.92 5.44
C MET A 1 -39.25 56.77 4.06
N ARG A 2 -39.81 55.91 3.20
CA ARG A 2 -39.43 55.62 1.79
C ARG A 2 -39.62 56.85 0.88
N PRO A 3 -39.10 56.93 -0.38
CA PRO A 3 -39.04 55.84 -1.37
C PRO A 3 -37.76 55.74 -2.24
N PRO A 4 -37.67 54.71 -3.13
CA PRO A 4 -36.47 54.31 -3.85
C PRO A 4 -36.41 54.89 -5.27
N GLU A 5 -35.20 55.06 -5.80
CA GLU A 5 -34.97 55.40 -7.20
C GLU A 5 -34.59 54.14 -7.97
N GLN A 6 -35.46 53.78 -8.92
CA GLN A 6 -35.18 52.78 -9.96
C GLN A 6 -34.60 53.49 -11.17
N LEU A 7 -33.58 52.88 -11.80
CA LEU A 7 -33.28 53.15 -13.20
C LEU A 7 -33.26 51.85 -14.03
N GLN A 8 -34.15 51.87 -15.02
CA GLN A 8 -34.28 51.07 -16.24
C GLN A 8 -32.92 50.74 -16.89
N LYS A 9 -32.66 49.50 -17.37
CA LYS A 9 -33.18 48.83 -18.59
C LYS A 9 -32.45 49.26 -19.86
N ASP A 10 -31.60 48.36 -20.38
CA ASP A 10 -31.25 48.20 -21.81
C ASP A 10 -30.87 46.71 -21.98
N SER A 11 -31.66 45.82 -22.58
CA SER A 11 -32.22 45.76 -23.94
C SER A 11 -31.15 45.59 -25.03
N ASN A 12 -31.21 44.42 -25.69
CA ASN A 12 -30.70 44.12 -27.03
C ASN A 12 -29.18 44.08 -27.26
N ASN A 13 -28.64 42.87 -27.44
CA ASN A 13 -28.03 42.59 -28.74
C ASN A 13 -28.20 41.12 -29.15
N GLN A 14 -29.07 40.91 -30.12
CA GLN A 14 -29.16 39.69 -30.92
C GLN A 14 -27.95 39.63 -31.85
N HIS A 15 -27.19 38.55 -31.81
CA HIS A 15 -26.37 38.14 -32.95
C HIS A 15 -26.73 36.70 -33.33
N GLN A 16 -27.37 36.60 -34.49
CA GLN A 16 -27.80 35.38 -35.17
C GLN A 16 -26.60 34.54 -35.67
N PRO A 17 -26.82 33.24 -35.94
CA PRO A 17 -25.77 32.28 -36.28
C PRO A 17 -25.46 32.29 -37.78
N LYS A 18 -24.18 32.16 -38.16
CA LYS A 18 -23.80 31.81 -39.53
C LYS A 18 -23.64 30.30 -39.67
N LYS A 19 -24.51 29.71 -40.50
CA LYS A 19 -24.30 28.45 -41.21
C LYS A 19 -23.13 28.59 -42.20
N GLN A 20 -22.29 27.57 -42.29
CA GLN A 20 -21.61 27.15 -43.53
C GLN A 20 -21.16 25.70 -43.29
N SER A 21 -21.99 24.72 -43.64
CA SER A 21 -21.75 23.80 -44.77
C SER A 21 -20.28 23.61 -45.12
N ASP A 22 -19.73 22.43 -44.85
CA ASP A 22 -18.95 21.73 -45.87
C ASP A 22 -19.08 20.21 -45.69
N LYS A 23 -19.60 19.61 -46.76
CA LYS A 23 -19.61 18.19 -47.04
C LYS A 23 -18.24 17.85 -47.61
N ASN A 24 -17.48 17.00 -46.93
CA ASN A 24 -16.42 16.19 -47.54
C ASN A 24 -16.55 14.79 -46.91
N LEU A 25 -17.21 13.84 -47.58
CA LEU A 25 -16.74 13.07 -48.73
C LEU A 25 -15.64 12.07 -48.31
N PHE A 26 -16.07 10.81 -48.19
CA PHE A 26 -15.32 9.56 -48.43
C PHE A 26 -13.88 9.44 -47.89
N LYS A 27 -13.69 8.55 -46.91
CA LYS A 27 -13.05 7.24 -47.14
C LYS A 27 -13.15 6.38 -45.88
N SER A 28 -14.02 5.39 -45.93
CA SER A 28 -13.99 4.22 -45.06
C SER A 28 -12.99 3.23 -45.64
N ASP A 29 -11.71 3.38 -45.27
CA ASP A 29 -10.71 2.37 -45.58
C ASP A 29 -10.82 1.24 -44.55
N VAL A 30 -11.46 0.18 -45.03
CA VAL A 30 -11.44 -1.18 -44.52
C VAL A 30 -9.98 -1.64 -44.45
N TRP A 31 -9.40 -1.66 -43.24
CA TRP A 31 -8.20 -2.44 -42.97
C TRP A 31 -8.62 -3.81 -42.43
N ASN A 32 -8.74 -4.72 -43.40
CA ASN A 32 -8.84 -6.15 -43.23
C ASN A 32 -7.41 -6.70 -43.17
N GLU A 33 -6.85 -6.85 -41.98
CA GLU A 33 -5.64 -7.66 -41.76
C GLU A 33 -5.98 -8.84 -40.87
N SER A 34 -6.39 -9.91 -41.54
CA SER A 34 -6.32 -11.28 -41.06
C SER A 34 -4.85 -11.63 -40.78
N HIS A 35 -4.41 -11.50 -39.53
CA HIS A 35 -3.18 -12.13 -39.09
C HIS A 35 -3.40 -13.64 -38.98
N GLU A 36 -2.90 -14.31 -40.02
CA GLU A 36 -2.65 -15.73 -40.18
C GLU A 36 -1.97 -16.32 -38.92
N PHE A 37 -2.72 -17.13 -38.17
CA PHE A 37 -2.20 -17.89 -37.03
C PHE A 37 -1.38 -19.07 -37.56
N LYS A 38 -0.09 -18.84 -37.86
CA LYS A 38 0.86 -19.92 -38.14
C LYS A 38 1.15 -20.67 -36.84
N SER A 39 0.50 -21.81 -36.67
CA SER A 39 0.85 -22.84 -35.70
C SER A 39 2.27 -23.33 -35.97
N ASN A 40 3.23 -22.80 -35.21
CA ASN A 40 4.61 -23.29 -35.22
C ASN A 40 4.69 -24.61 -34.43
N PRO A 41 5.08 -25.73 -35.06
CA PRO A 41 5.17 -27.01 -34.38
C PRO A 41 6.46 -27.09 -33.54
N GLN A 42 6.28 -27.54 -32.30
CA GLN A 42 7.20 -28.41 -31.56
C GLN A 42 8.67 -27.93 -31.43
N ARG A 43 8.98 -27.28 -30.30
CA ARG A 43 10.32 -27.37 -29.72
C ARG A 43 10.24 -28.01 -28.32
N PRO A 44 10.94 -29.12 -28.07
CA PRO A 44 11.00 -29.73 -26.75
C PRO A 44 11.83 -28.83 -25.83
N PHE A 45 11.20 -28.27 -24.80
CA PHE A 45 11.91 -27.62 -23.71
C PHE A 45 12.51 -28.68 -22.79
N TYR A 46 13.83 -28.76 -22.80
CA TYR A 46 14.63 -29.43 -21.79
C TYR A 46 14.42 -28.73 -20.44
N PHE A 47 13.74 -29.40 -19.51
CA PHE A 47 13.75 -29.04 -18.10
C PHE A 47 15.12 -29.40 -17.49
N SER A 48 15.98 -28.40 -17.28
CA SER A 48 17.16 -28.57 -16.43
C SER A 48 16.74 -28.50 -14.96
N ASN A 49 16.44 -29.67 -14.40
CA ASN A 49 16.10 -29.90 -13.01
C ASN A 49 17.38 -29.82 -12.15
N ARG A 50 17.65 -28.67 -11.51
CA ARG A 50 18.76 -28.52 -10.53
C ARG A 50 18.38 -27.75 -9.25
N TYR A 51 17.12 -27.79 -8.83
CA TYR A 51 16.68 -27.14 -7.58
C TYR A 51 15.83 -28.03 -6.65
N THR A 52 15.96 -29.36 -6.74
CA THR A 52 15.11 -30.29 -5.97
C THR A 52 15.77 -30.89 -4.73
N PHE A 53 17.05 -30.61 -4.45
CA PHE A 53 17.74 -31.17 -3.27
C PHE A 53 17.95 -30.18 -2.11
N ALA A 54 17.82 -28.87 -2.33
CA ALA A 54 18.03 -27.88 -1.27
C ALA A 54 16.75 -27.55 -0.46
N THR A 55 15.56 -27.73 -1.04
CA THR A 55 14.29 -27.43 -0.36
C THR A 55 13.77 -28.58 0.52
N ALA A 56 14.20 -29.82 0.26
CA ALA A 56 13.84 -30.97 1.09
C ALA A 56 14.54 -30.97 2.46
N LEU A 57 15.78 -30.46 2.55
CA LEU A 57 16.52 -30.40 3.81
C LEU A 57 16.03 -29.27 4.74
N ILE A 58 15.55 -28.16 4.17
CA ILE A 58 15.03 -27.01 4.93
C ILE A 58 13.60 -27.30 5.45
N MET A 59 12.78 -28.03 4.70
CA MET A 59 11.46 -28.48 5.19
C MET A 59 11.56 -29.51 6.33
N SER A 60 12.58 -30.37 6.33
CA SER A 60 12.76 -31.35 7.41
C SER A 60 13.27 -30.75 8.73
N LEU A 61 13.92 -29.58 8.69
CA LEU A 61 14.36 -28.85 9.89
C LEU A 61 13.28 -27.92 10.47
N LEU A 62 12.33 -27.46 9.64
CA LEU A 62 11.17 -26.68 10.10
C LEU A 62 10.10 -27.54 10.79
N ILE A 63 9.90 -28.79 10.36
CA ILE A 63 8.95 -29.71 11.00
C ILE A 63 9.43 -30.14 12.39
N CYS A 64 10.74 -30.25 12.64
CA CYS A 64 11.27 -30.63 13.95
C CYS A 64 11.22 -29.48 14.99
N GLY A 65 11.35 -28.22 14.56
CA GLY A 65 11.29 -27.05 15.45
C GLY A 65 9.85 -26.64 15.82
N ILE A 66 8.90 -26.78 14.90
CA ILE A 66 7.50 -26.42 15.13
C ILE A 66 6.79 -27.47 16.00
N CYS A 67 7.16 -28.76 15.91
CA CYS A 67 6.62 -29.79 16.80
C CYS A 67 6.95 -29.54 18.29
N LEU A 68 8.11 -28.95 18.62
CA LEU A 68 8.44 -28.63 20.02
C LEU A 68 7.65 -27.42 20.55
N ALA A 69 7.41 -26.41 19.71
CA ALA A 69 6.66 -25.21 20.11
C ALA A 69 5.16 -25.48 20.29
N VAL A 70 4.57 -26.34 19.44
CA VAL A 70 3.13 -26.66 19.53
C VAL A 70 2.81 -27.53 20.74
N VAL A 71 3.69 -28.46 21.15
CA VAL A 71 3.47 -29.28 22.36
C VAL A 71 3.53 -28.43 23.64
N VAL A 72 4.42 -27.44 23.71
CA VAL A 72 4.50 -26.53 24.87
C VAL A 72 3.31 -25.58 24.94
N THR A 73 2.74 -25.18 23.79
CA THR A 73 1.61 -24.24 23.77
C THR A 73 0.26 -24.92 24.00
N LEU A 74 0.06 -26.17 23.53
CA LEU A 74 -1.18 -26.90 23.79
C LEU A 74 -1.34 -27.31 25.27
N TRP A 75 -0.25 -27.42 26.03
CA TRP A 75 -0.29 -27.73 27.46
C TRP A 75 -0.70 -26.54 28.35
N LEU A 76 -0.66 -25.30 27.83
CA LEU A 76 -0.98 -24.10 28.60
C LEU A 76 -2.45 -23.64 28.46
N THR A 77 -3.23 -24.22 27.54
CA THR A 77 -4.62 -23.80 27.27
C THR A 77 -5.70 -24.77 27.76
N SER A 78 -5.36 -25.99 28.17
CA SER A 78 -6.30 -26.84 28.90
C SER A 78 -6.26 -26.47 30.38
N GLY A 79 -7.05 -25.47 30.77
CA GLY A 79 -7.25 -25.04 32.16
C GLY A 79 -7.96 -26.09 33.01
N SER A 80 -7.38 -27.27 33.16
CA SER A 80 -7.72 -28.24 34.19
C SER A 80 -6.85 -27.95 35.42
N THR A 81 -7.48 -27.43 36.46
CA THR A 81 -6.91 -27.34 37.81
C THR A 81 -6.79 -28.75 38.38
N GLU A 82 -5.78 -29.49 37.97
CA GLU A 82 -5.37 -30.70 38.68
C GLU A 82 -4.14 -30.37 39.51
N THR A 83 -4.28 -30.52 40.82
CA THR A 83 -3.18 -30.52 41.79
C THR A 83 -2.25 -31.71 41.50
N TYR A 84 -1.20 -31.48 40.73
CA TYR A 84 -0.11 -32.43 40.57
C TYR A 84 0.88 -32.30 41.73
N SER A 85 1.08 -33.41 42.47
CA SER A 85 2.14 -33.53 43.48
C SER A 85 3.51 -33.37 42.82
N SER A 86 4.41 -32.69 43.53
CA SER A 86 5.68 -32.10 43.12
C SER A 86 6.81 -33.05 42.68
N ALA A 87 6.55 -34.08 41.88
CA ALA A 87 7.57 -35.07 41.48
C ALA A 87 7.88 -35.14 39.98
N GLY A 88 7.32 -34.26 39.13
CA GLY A 88 7.28 -34.51 37.68
C GLY A 88 8.00 -33.54 36.73
N ILE A 89 8.64 -32.46 37.19
CA ILE A 89 9.33 -31.52 36.30
C ILE A 89 10.75 -31.27 36.81
N ALA A 90 11.59 -32.29 36.64
CA ALA A 90 13.03 -32.20 36.84
C ALA A 90 13.72 -33.18 35.88
N LEU A 91 13.83 -32.81 34.61
CA LEU A 91 14.80 -33.47 33.73
C LEU A 91 15.25 -32.52 32.61
N LEU A 92 16.57 -32.48 32.41
CA LEU A 92 17.35 -31.74 31.39
C LEU A 92 17.87 -30.35 31.76
N LEU A 93 18.56 -30.23 32.89
CA LEU A 93 19.76 -29.38 33.00
C LEU A 93 20.73 -29.98 34.03
N MET A 94 21.44 -31.05 33.67
CA MET A 94 22.59 -31.53 34.45
C MET A 94 23.72 -31.96 33.53
N SER A 95 24.68 -31.05 33.30
CA SER A 95 26.11 -31.39 33.26
C SER A 95 26.95 -30.12 33.12
N SER A 96 27.29 -29.50 34.25
CA SER A 96 28.55 -28.79 34.53
C SER A 96 28.42 -28.11 35.90
N SER A 97 28.68 -28.88 36.96
CA SER A 97 28.66 -28.40 38.34
C SER A 97 29.99 -27.71 38.66
N THR A 98 29.99 -26.37 38.67
CA THR A 98 30.99 -25.60 39.42
C THR A 98 30.30 -25.12 40.70
N ILE A 99 30.77 -25.66 41.83
CA ILE A 99 30.28 -25.34 43.18
C ILE A 99 30.83 -23.95 43.55
N ILE A 100 29.96 -22.95 43.72
CA ILE A 100 30.29 -21.70 44.41
C ILE A 100 29.45 -21.60 45.67
N SER A 101 30.16 -21.40 46.77
CA SER A 101 29.68 -21.34 48.15
C SER A 101 28.95 -20.03 48.47
N SER A 102 27.80 -20.21 49.14
CA SER A 102 27.17 -19.43 50.22
C SER A 102 27.02 -17.90 50.16
N THR A 103 25.82 -17.48 50.56
CA THR A 103 25.38 -16.14 51.06
C THR A 103 25.10 -15.04 50.03
N SER A 104 23.94 -15.10 49.37
CA SER A 104 23.04 -13.95 49.07
C SER A 104 21.93 -14.37 48.09
N THR A 105 20.94 -15.10 48.58
CA THR A 105 19.90 -15.76 47.74
C THR A 105 18.60 -14.97 47.59
N THR A 106 18.58 -13.67 47.89
CA THR A 106 17.38 -12.81 47.75
C THR A 106 17.50 -11.70 46.69
N LEU A 107 18.48 -11.77 45.78
CA LEU A 107 18.69 -10.70 44.78
C LEU A 107 19.13 -11.18 43.38
N ILE A 108 18.98 -12.46 43.05
CA ILE A 108 19.43 -13.00 41.75
C ILE A 108 18.26 -13.31 40.79
N ILE A 109 17.01 -13.31 41.28
CA ILE A 109 15.79 -13.44 40.46
C ILE A 109 15.17 -12.05 40.19
N ALA A 110 15.95 -11.09 39.67
CA ALA A 110 15.38 -9.80 39.23
C ALA A 110 16.26 -9.07 38.21
N LYS A 111 17.13 -9.77 37.50
CA LYS A 111 17.90 -9.17 36.40
C LYS A 111 17.85 -10.06 35.16
N ILE A 112 16.64 -10.49 34.81
CA ILE A 112 16.32 -10.71 33.40
C ILE A 112 16.36 -9.32 32.79
N ILE A 113 17.55 -8.92 32.31
CA ILE A 113 17.71 -7.74 31.48
C ILE A 113 16.89 -8.05 30.24
N THR A 114 15.67 -7.51 30.18
CA THR A 114 14.84 -7.51 28.98
C THR A 114 15.62 -6.69 27.95
N SER A 115 16.47 -7.38 27.18
CA SER A 115 17.15 -6.79 26.04
C SER A 115 16.07 -6.52 25.02
N THR A 116 15.53 -5.30 25.06
CA THR A 116 14.61 -4.80 24.04
C THR A 116 15.43 -4.55 22.78
N ALA A 117 15.57 -5.60 21.97
CA ALA A 117 16.13 -5.47 20.64
C ALA A 117 15.33 -4.40 19.89
N THR A 118 15.97 -3.28 19.62
CA THR A 118 15.36 -2.18 18.86
C THR A 118 15.30 -2.65 17.40
N VAL A 119 14.11 -3.05 16.95
CA VAL A 119 13.90 -3.42 15.56
C VAL A 119 14.10 -2.16 14.72
N ALA A 120 15.12 -2.17 13.86
CA ALA A 120 15.37 -1.06 12.95
C ALA A 120 14.27 -1.03 11.88
N THR A 121 13.37 -0.06 11.99
CA THR A 121 12.30 0.18 11.01
C THR A 121 12.89 0.64 9.68
N ARG A 122 12.49 0.01 8.58
CA ARG A 122 12.86 0.40 7.22
C ARG A 122 11.70 1.14 6.56
N THR A 123 12.00 1.90 5.51
CA THR A 123 10.99 2.64 4.76
C THR A 123 11.13 2.44 3.25
N ILE A 124 9.99 2.45 2.56
CA ILE A 124 9.89 2.64 1.10
C ILE A 124 9.16 3.96 0.88
N THR A 125 9.81 4.91 0.22
CA THR A 125 9.33 6.30 0.11
C THR A 125 9.18 6.71 -1.34
N TYR A 126 8.02 7.27 -1.67
CA TYR A 126 7.79 8.07 -2.86
C TYR A 126 7.65 9.53 -2.43
N SER A 127 8.40 10.44 -3.06
CA SER A 127 8.22 11.87 -2.85
C SER A 127 8.54 12.60 -4.14
N GLN A 128 7.59 13.37 -4.66
CA GLN A 128 7.73 14.08 -5.93
C GLN A 128 7.04 15.44 -5.87
N ASN A 129 7.64 16.43 -6.55
CA ASN A 129 7.04 17.74 -6.77
C ASN A 129 6.09 17.69 -7.97
N PHE A 130 4.86 18.16 -7.80
CA PHE A 130 3.87 18.32 -8.85
C PHE A 130 3.64 19.80 -9.10
N THR A 131 3.53 20.18 -10.36
CA THR A 131 3.41 21.59 -10.77
C THR A 131 2.05 21.82 -11.40
N PHE A 132 1.35 22.86 -10.94
CA PHE A 132 0.05 23.25 -11.46
C PHE A 132 0.10 23.45 -12.98
N GLY A 133 -0.93 22.95 -13.67
CA GLY A 133 -1.05 23.07 -15.13
C GLY A 133 -0.22 22.07 -15.93
N LEU A 134 0.64 21.26 -15.30
CA LEU A 134 1.49 20.28 -15.98
C LEU A 134 0.98 18.84 -15.80
N THR A 135 1.20 18.02 -16.83
CA THR A 135 1.01 16.57 -16.75
C THR A 135 2.22 15.93 -16.06
N ALA A 136 1.97 15.00 -15.15
CA ALA A 136 2.97 14.50 -14.21
C ALA A 136 3.82 13.33 -14.74
N THR A 137 4.40 13.46 -15.94
CA THR A 137 5.09 12.37 -16.66
C THR A 137 6.31 11.81 -15.90
N ALA A 138 7.16 12.68 -15.37
CA ALA A 138 8.33 12.25 -14.61
C ALA A 138 7.92 11.59 -13.27
N GLN A 139 6.90 12.17 -12.63
CA GLN A 139 6.34 11.69 -11.38
C GLN A 139 5.66 10.33 -11.57
N CYS A 140 4.99 10.11 -12.71
CA CYS A 140 4.48 8.80 -13.08
C CYS A 140 5.60 7.75 -13.19
N THR A 141 6.70 8.08 -13.85
CA THR A 141 7.84 7.15 -13.95
C THR A 141 8.37 6.79 -12.55
N ALA A 142 8.55 7.78 -11.68
CA ALA A 142 8.94 7.54 -10.29
C ALA A 142 7.90 6.72 -9.52
N TRP A 143 6.61 6.93 -9.77
CA TRP A 143 5.51 6.20 -9.14
C TRP A 143 5.52 4.72 -9.53
N THR A 144 5.72 4.42 -10.83
CA THR A 144 5.85 3.03 -11.30
C THR A 144 7.04 2.31 -10.66
N SER A 145 8.18 2.98 -10.52
CA SER A 145 9.34 2.44 -9.79
C SER A 145 9.03 2.19 -8.32
N PHE A 146 8.37 3.14 -7.64
CA PHE A 146 7.95 3.00 -6.25
C PHE A 146 7.02 1.80 -6.03
N VAL A 147 5.96 1.63 -6.84
CA VAL A 147 5.02 0.51 -6.64
C VAL A 147 5.69 -0.86 -6.86
N THR A 148 6.75 -0.93 -7.66
CA THR A 148 7.54 -2.18 -7.81
C THR A 148 8.34 -2.56 -6.57
N GLN A 149 8.55 -1.64 -5.62
CA GLN A 149 9.24 -1.91 -4.35
C GLN A 149 8.29 -2.45 -3.28
N LEU A 150 6.96 -2.35 -3.49
CA LEU A 150 5.94 -2.76 -2.52
C LEU A 150 5.73 -4.29 -2.49
N ILE A 151 6.80 -5.05 -2.24
CA ILE A 151 6.74 -6.51 -2.04
C ILE A 151 6.07 -6.86 -0.71
N VAL A 152 5.75 -8.15 -0.49
CA VAL A 152 5.19 -8.60 0.80
C VAL A 152 6.19 -8.31 1.92
N GLN A 153 5.78 -7.47 2.87
CA GLN A 153 6.55 -7.03 4.04
C GLN A 153 5.63 -6.88 5.26
N PRO A 154 6.16 -6.90 6.50
CA PRO A 154 5.38 -6.68 7.71
C PRO A 154 5.11 -5.18 7.92
N TYR A 155 4.36 -4.56 7.01
CA TYR A 155 4.10 -3.12 7.06
C TYR A 155 3.39 -2.70 8.35
N ILE A 156 3.94 -1.68 9.02
CA ILE A 156 3.47 -1.16 10.31
C ILE A 156 2.85 0.23 10.23
N LEU A 157 3.20 1.01 9.21
CA LEU A 157 2.68 2.37 9.02
C LEU A 157 2.67 2.75 7.53
N LEU A 158 1.55 3.29 7.08
CA LEU A 158 1.45 4.02 5.81
C LEU A 158 1.11 5.48 6.11
N THR A 159 1.86 6.40 5.51
CA THR A 159 1.62 7.85 5.62
C THR A 159 1.52 8.48 4.24
N MET A 160 0.52 9.35 4.02
CA MET A 160 0.43 10.28 2.90
C MET A 160 0.58 11.71 3.43
N SER A 161 1.59 12.44 2.97
CA SER A 161 1.84 13.84 3.39
C SER A 161 2.18 14.73 2.19
N GLY A 162 2.18 16.03 2.38
CA GLY A 162 2.55 16.97 1.33
C GLY A 162 2.71 18.41 1.82
N THR A 163 3.02 19.33 0.90
CA THR A 163 3.28 20.74 1.22
C THR A 163 2.16 21.39 2.04
N PHE A 164 0.89 21.04 1.76
CA PHE A 164 -0.30 21.60 2.43
C PHE A 164 -0.82 20.77 3.62
N ASN A 165 -0.18 19.65 3.92
CA ASN A 165 -0.34 18.92 5.17
C ASN A 165 0.96 18.14 5.44
N PRO A 166 1.95 18.77 6.09
CA PRO A 166 3.26 18.16 6.31
C PRO A 166 3.23 17.02 7.33
N ILE A 167 2.28 17.04 8.27
CA ILE A 167 2.03 15.93 9.21
C ILE A 167 1.45 14.73 8.44
N GLY A 168 0.58 15.00 7.47
CA GLY A 168 -0.06 14.02 6.63
C GLY A 168 -1.21 13.29 7.32
N VAL A 169 -1.62 12.21 6.68
CA VAL A 169 -2.60 11.24 7.18
C VAL A 169 -1.97 9.86 7.19
N SER A 170 -2.34 9.04 8.17
CA SER A 170 -1.72 7.73 8.33
C SER A 170 -2.71 6.64 8.71
N VAL A 171 -2.35 5.41 8.38
CA VAL A 171 -3.01 4.18 8.83
C VAL A 171 -1.98 3.25 9.46
N THR A 172 -2.35 2.65 10.59
CA THR A 172 -1.53 1.72 11.39
C THR A 172 -2.08 0.30 11.40
N ASN A 173 -3.25 0.07 10.80
CA ASN A 173 -3.80 -1.27 10.64
C ASN A 173 -2.98 -2.05 9.60
N THR A 174 -2.15 -2.99 10.06
CA THR A 174 -1.21 -3.76 9.25
C THR A 174 -1.87 -4.52 8.10
N THR A 175 -3.09 -5.04 8.31
CA THR A 175 -3.85 -5.73 7.26
C THR A 175 -4.29 -4.75 6.16
N VAL A 176 -4.77 -3.57 6.54
CA VAL A 176 -5.15 -2.52 5.58
C VAL A 176 -3.94 -2.07 4.77
N ILE A 177 -2.80 -1.84 5.43
CA ILE A 177 -1.57 -1.40 4.75
C ILE A 177 -1.06 -2.46 3.77
N ALA A 178 -1.02 -3.73 4.19
CA ALA A 178 -0.60 -4.84 3.34
C ALA A 178 -1.50 -4.98 2.10
N ASN A 179 -2.81 -4.85 2.26
CA ASN A 179 -3.75 -4.89 1.13
C ASN A 179 -3.59 -3.70 0.18
N ILE A 180 -3.33 -2.49 0.71
CA ILE A 180 -3.03 -1.31 -0.12
C ILE A 180 -1.74 -1.53 -0.94
N ALA A 181 -0.66 -2.01 -0.29
CA ALA A 181 0.61 -2.29 -0.95
C ALA A 181 0.44 -3.34 -2.07
N LEU A 182 -0.26 -4.44 -1.77
CA LEU A 182 -0.58 -5.48 -2.74
C LEU A 182 -1.40 -4.94 -3.90
N ALA A 183 -2.44 -4.16 -3.63
CA ALA A 183 -3.33 -3.59 -4.64
C ALA A 183 -2.59 -2.67 -5.61
N LEU A 184 -1.74 -1.78 -5.08
CA LEU A 184 -0.90 -0.88 -5.88
C LEU A 184 0.10 -1.66 -6.73
N ARG A 185 0.80 -2.63 -6.16
CA ARG A 185 1.80 -3.45 -6.87
C ARG A 185 1.16 -4.26 -8.00
N THR A 186 0.03 -4.89 -7.72
CA THR A 186 -0.62 -5.84 -8.63
C THR A 186 -1.63 -5.19 -9.57
N SER A 187 -1.80 -3.86 -9.47
CA SER A 187 -2.81 -3.14 -10.26
C SER A 187 -4.20 -3.77 -10.09
N THR A 188 -4.61 -3.93 -8.83
CA THR A 188 -5.94 -4.43 -8.45
C THR A 188 -6.69 -3.43 -7.56
N ARG A 189 -8.01 -3.59 -7.46
CA ARG A 189 -8.86 -2.72 -6.64
C ARG A 189 -8.85 -3.16 -5.17
N TYR A 190 -8.88 -2.19 -4.26
CA TYR A 190 -9.05 -2.42 -2.83
C TYR A 190 -9.86 -1.29 -2.20
N GLY A 191 -10.73 -1.63 -1.24
CA GLY A 191 -11.56 -0.67 -0.53
C GLY A 191 -12.81 -0.21 -1.29
N PRO A 192 -13.57 0.74 -0.71
CA PRO A 192 -13.22 1.54 0.48
C PRO A 192 -13.17 0.75 1.79
N VAL A 193 -12.18 1.02 2.64
CA VAL A 193 -12.08 0.50 4.01
C VAL A 193 -11.77 1.64 4.98
N THR A 194 -12.57 1.78 6.04
CA THR A 194 -12.33 2.79 7.07
C THR A 194 -11.24 2.34 8.05
N SER A 195 -10.21 3.17 8.23
CA SER A 195 -9.19 3.01 9.27
C SER A 195 -8.63 4.37 9.69
N ASN A 196 -8.40 4.55 10.99
CA ASN A 196 -7.92 5.82 11.59
C ASN A 196 -8.80 7.02 11.19
N SER A 197 -10.13 6.82 11.18
CA SER A 197 -11.15 7.80 10.79
C SER A 197 -11.10 8.27 9.33
N LEU A 198 -10.31 7.62 8.48
CA LEU A 198 -10.23 7.89 7.04
C LEU A 198 -10.67 6.66 6.26
N SER A 199 -11.13 6.88 5.03
CA SER A 199 -11.57 5.80 4.15
C SER A 199 -10.52 5.58 3.06
N TRP A 200 -9.88 4.43 3.09
CA TRP A 200 -8.76 4.09 2.21
C TRP A 200 -9.23 3.26 1.03
N ALA A 201 -8.77 3.61 -0.16
CA ALA A 201 -9.09 2.91 -1.39
C ALA A 201 -7.91 2.94 -2.37
N VAL A 202 -7.78 1.86 -3.13
CA VAL A 202 -6.92 1.77 -4.31
C VAL A 202 -7.79 1.37 -5.50
N GLY A 203 -7.70 2.11 -6.59
CA GLY A 203 -8.61 1.88 -7.72
C GLY A 203 -8.13 2.49 -9.02
N LEU A 204 -8.62 1.92 -10.12
CA LEU A 204 -8.28 2.37 -11.47
C LEU A 204 -8.81 3.79 -11.72
N CYS A 205 -7.94 4.69 -12.15
CA CYS A 205 -8.28 6.02 -12.66
C CYS A 205 -7.44 6.34 -13.90
N GLY A 206 -8.09 6.33 -15.06
CA GLY A 206 -7.39 6.39 -16.34
C GLY A 206 -6.50 5.15 -16.53
N PRO A 207 -5.22 5.30 -16.96
CA PRO A 207 -4.34 4.17 -17.26
C PRO A 207 -3.63 3.59 -16.02
N SER A 208 -3.92 4.09 -14.81
CA SER A 208 -3.16 3.74 -13.60
C SER A 208 -4.03 3.64 -12.36
N TYR A 209 -3.45 3.14 -11.28
CA TYR A 209 -4.12 3.04 -9.98
C TYR A 209 -3.85 4.27 -9.11
N GLU A 210 -4.93 4.83 -8.58
CA GLU A 210 -4.98 5.91 -7.58
C GLU A 210 -4.94 5.30 -6.17
N LEU A 211 -4.16 5.92 -5.28
CA LEU A 211 -4.28 5.72 -3.83
C LEU A 211 -5.06 6.89 -3.24
N SER A 212 -6.13 6.61 -2.51
CA SER A 212 -7.00 7.60 -1.88
C SER A 212 -7.22 7.29 -0.41
N ALA A 213 -7.19 8.32 0.44
CA ALA A 213 -7.65 8.29 1.83
C ALA A 213 -8.96 9.08 2.02
N SER A 214 -9.69 9.35 0.93
CA SER A 214 -10.99 10.05 0.91
C SER A 214 -12.17 9.13 0.58
N GLY A 215 -11.95 7.82 0.49
CA GLY A 215 -12.98 6.78 0.33
C GLY A 215 -13.51 6.56 -1.08
N THR A 216 -13.16 7.42 -2.03
CA THR A 216 -13.47 7.22 -3.45
C THR A 216 -12.20 7.33 -4.28
N THR A 217 -12.20 6.65 -5.43
CA THR A 217 -11.11 6.71 -6.41
C THR A 217 -11.64 7.33 -7.69
N CYS A 218 -10.79 8.01 -8.44
CA CYS A 218 -11.12 8.72 -9.67
C CYS A 218 -12.18 9.82 -9.53
N MET A 219 -12.26 10.41 -8.34
CA MET A 219 -13.12 11.56 -8.07
C MET A 219 -12.28 12.82 -7.85
N CYS A 220 -12.89 13.98 -8.10
CA CYS A 220 -12.35 15.28 -7.72
C CYS A 220 -12.93 15.66 -6.36
N THR A 221 -12.10 15.70 -5.32
CA THR A 221 -12.49 16.05 -3.94
C THR A 221 -11.71 17.29 -3.50
N SER A 222 -12.30 18.10 -2.63
CA SER A 222 -11.69 19.32 -2.10
C SER A 222 -12.22 19.64 -0.69
N PRO A 223 -11.40 19.54 0.36
CA PRO A 223 -10.06 18.96 0.36
C PRO A 223 -10.13 17.44 0.13
N GLY A 224 -9.06 16.88 -0.44
CA GLY A 224 -8.89 15.44 -0.61
C GLY A 224 -7.49 14.95 -0.27
N TYR A 225 -7.38 13.63 -0.17
CA TYR A 225 -6.13 12.90 0.01
C TYR A 225 -6.06 11.84 -1.07
N ALA A 226 -5.54 12.19 -2.24
CA ALA A 226 -5.41 11.28 -3.36
C ALA A 226 -4.09 11.50 -4.08
N ILE A 227 -3.48 10.43 -4.58
CA ILE A 227 -2.30 10.46 -5.42
C ILE A 227 -2.49 9.56 -6.63
N ARG A 228 -2.32 10.15 -7.82
CA ARG A 228 -2.55 9.49 -9.12
C ARG A 228 -1.60 10.05 -10.18
N PRO A 229 -0.28 9.84 -10.03
CA PRO A 229 0.73 10.53 -10.83
C PRO A 229 0.69 10.17 -12.32
N CYS A 230 0.11 9.01 -12.65
CA CYS A 230 0.10 8.45 -13.99
C CYS A 230 -1.18 8.78 -14.80
N LEU A 231 -1.96 9.77 -14.39
CA LEU A 231 -3.00 10.33 -15.26
C LEU A 231 -2.37 11.12 -16.41
N THR A 232 -2.99 11.04 -17.59
CA THR A 232 -2.56 11.75 -18.82
C THR A 232 -3.04 13.20 -18.87
N ASN A 233 -3.38 13.80 -17.73
CA ASN A 233 -3.85 15.17 -17.58
C ASN A 233 -3.31 15.78 -16.26
N GLN A 234 -3.75 17.00 -15.92
CA GLN A 234 -3.27 17.76 -14.76
C GLN A 234 -3.92 17.34 -13.43
N ASN A 235 -4.72 16.28 -13.40
CA ASN A 235 -5.43 15.85 -12.19
C ASN A 235 -4.61 14.86 -11.36
N TYR A 236 -3.34 15.16 -11.07
CA TYR A 236 -2.40 14.24 -10.41
C TYR A 236 -2.74 13.88 -8.95
N GLY A 237 -3.78 14.47 -8.38
CA GLY A 237 -4.18 14.30 -6.98
C GLY A 237 -3.93 15.56 -6.16
N GLY A 238 -4.00 15.40 -4.84
CA GLY A 238 -3.79 16.47 -3.88
C GLY A 238 -3.77 15.92 -2.46
N ILE A 239 -2.93 16.51 -1.61
CA ILE A 239 -2.88 16.21 -0.17
C ILE A 239 -3.40 17.44 0.57
N ASN A 240 -4.58 17.32 1.20
CA ASN A 240 -5.28 18.41 1.88
C ASN A 240 -5.59 19.61 0.94
N THR A 241 -5.84 19.33 -0.33
CA THR A 241 -6.13 20.33 -1.37
C THR A 241 -7.16 19.76 -2.36
N THR A 242 -7.55 20.53 -3.39
CA THR A 242 -8.32 19.96 -4.52
C THR A 242 -7.49 18.87 -5.22
N THR A 243 -8.10 17.72 -5.51
CA THR A 243 -7.41 16.60 -6.17
C THR A 243 -7.44 16.67 -7.70
N CYS A 244 -8.24 17.57 -8.26
CA CYS A 244 -8.28 17.91 -9.69
C CYS A 244 -7.84 19.36 -9.87
N TYR A 245 -6.99 19.61 -10.86
CA TYR A 245 -6.26 20.88 -11.02
C TYR A 245 -5.60 21.32 -9.71
N GLY A 246 -4.96 20.38 -9.02
CA GLY A 246 -4.30 20.61 -7.74
C GLY A 246 -3.24 21.71 -7.84
N PRO A 247 -2.98 22.47 -6.76
CA PRO A 247 -1.90 23.44 -6.74
C PRO A 247 -0.53 22.75 -6.86
N THR A 248 0.51 23.54 -7.15
CA THR A 248 1.90 23.08 -7.06
C THR A 248 2.18 22.61 -5.64
N GLN A 249 2.60 21.36 -5.48
CA GLN A 249 2.88 20.76 -4.18
C GLN A 249 3.80 19.55 -4.32
N THR A 250 4.60 19.31 -3.29
CA THR A 250 5.27 18.02 -3.10
C THR A 250 4.31 17.07 -2.40
N MET A 251 4.13 15.88 -2.96
CA MET A 251 3.34 14.81 -2.34
C MET A 251 4.24 13.63 -2.03
N THR A 252 4.06 13.05 -0.84
CA THR A 252 4.89 11.99 -0.28
C THR A 252 4.02 10.83 0.20
N VAL A 253 4.45 9.61 -0.11
CA VAL A 253 3.86 8.35 0.38
C VAL A 253 4.97 7.51 0.99
N ILE A 254 4.79 7.08 2.23
CA ILE A 254 5.79 6.29 2.97
C ILE A 254 5.13 5.03 3.50
N PHE A 255 5.75 3.88 3.20
CA PHE A 255 5.47 2.61 3.87
C PHE A 255 6.63 2.28 4.82
N GLN A 256 6.32 1.99 6.08
CA GLN A 256 7.28 1.50 7.08
C GLN A 256 7.06 0.02 7.34
N TYR A 257 8.13 -0.77 7.48
CA TYR A 257 8.13 -2.21 7.71
C TYR A 257 9.42 -2.69 8.41
#